data_AF-V5ICS2-F1
#
_entry.id   AF-V5ICS2-F1
#
_cell.length_a   1.000
_cell.length_b   1.000
_cell.length_c   1.000
_cell.angle_alpha   90.00
_cell.angle_beta   90.00
_cell.angle_gamma   90.00
#
_symmetry.space_group_name_H-M   'P 1'
#
loop_
_entity.id
_entity.type
_entity.pdbx_description
1 polymer ?
#
loop_
_entity_poly.entity_id
_entity_poly.type
_entity_poly.pdbx_seq_one_letter_code
_entity_poly.pdbx_strand_id
1 'polypeptide(L)'
;MKLFLPSLAFSCDIVCSTIDKYLARDFNLTILHTNDIHSHFLQSDKRGGNCTEEKAKKKQCYGGVSRIITKVREIKKQKTNTLFFNAGDFYQGTVWYTVLKYNIVALAIGKHDVRRCVLWATTSSTIGPEGLYPFLVRNEKR
;
A
#
# COMPACT_ATOMS: atom_id res chain seq x y z
N MET A 1 43.40 29.87 -58.22
CA MET A 1 43.35 28.68 -57.36
C MET A 1 42.65 29.06 -56.05
N LYS A 2 41.32 28.94 -55.97
CA LYS A 2 40.56 29.11 -54.72
C LYS A 2 40.16 27.71 -54.28
N LEU A 3 40.85 27.19 -53.26
CA LEU A 3 40.57 25.88 -52.69
C LEU A 3 39.21 25.91 -51.97
N PHE A 4 38.36 24.97 -52.35
CA PHE A 4 37.23 24.48 -51.57
C PHE A 4 37.78 23.70 -50.37
N LEU A 5 37.29 23.99 -49.16
CA LEU A 5 37.39 23.11 -48.00
C LEU A 5 36.04 23.11 -47.26
N PRO A 6 35.21 22.06 -47.39
CA PRO A 6 34.05 21.86 -46.53
C PRO A 6 34.49 20.94 -45.39
N SER A 7 34.71 21.47 -44.19
CA SER A 7 34.97 20.60 -43.03
C SER A 7 34.46 21.21 -41.74
N LEU A 8 33.73 20.36 -40.99
CA LEU A 8 33.46 20.43 -39.55
C LEU A 8 32.17 21.11 -39.07
N ALA A 9 31.03 20.85 -39.73
CA ALA A 9 29.71 21.04 -39.11
C ALA A 9 29.06 19.73 -38.60
N PHE A 10 29.73 18.58 -38.73
CA PHE A 10 29.10 17.27 -38.51
C PHE A 10 29.25 16.68 -37.09
N SER A 11 29.92 17.37 -36.16
CA SER A 11 30.20 16.83 -34.82
C SER A 11 29.23 17.26 -33.71
N CYS A 12 28.35 18.24 -33.95
CA CYS A 12 27.45 18.75 -32.90
C CYS A 12 26.11 17.99 -32.82
N ASP A 13 25.58 17.52 -33.96
CA ASP A 13 24.26 16.88 -34.02
C ASP A 13 24.23 15.48 -33.37
N ILE A 14 25.33 14.72 -33.49
CA ILE A 14 25.42 13.35 -32.96
C ILE A 14 25.46 13.36 -31.43
N VAL A 15 26.17 14.32 -30.81
CA VAL A 15 26.30 14.40 -29.35
C VAL A 15 24.99 14.84 -28.69
N CYS A 16 24.23 15.73 -29.34
CA CYS A 16 22.94 16.20 -28.81
C CYS A 16 21.87 15.09 -28.76
N SER A 17 21.78 14.26 -29.81
CA SER A 17 20.80 13.15 -29.89
C SER A 17 21.01 12.04 -28.84
N THR A 18 22.21 11.95 -28.26
CA THR A 18 22.55 10.92 -27.28
C THR A 18 22.18 11.36 -25.86
N ILE A 19 22.17 12.66 -25.58
CA ILE A 19 21.81 13.23 -24.26
C ILE A 19 20.28 13.18 -24.05
N ASP A 20 19.49 13.36 -25.11
CA ASP A 20 18.02 13.28 -25.03
C ASP A 20 17.48 11.89 -24.66
N LYS A 21 18.22 10.81 -24.94
CA LYS A 21 17.85 9.44 -24.51
C LYS A 21 17.95 9.21 -23.00
N TYR A 22 18.70 10.05 -22.30
CA TYR A 22 18.86 10.01 -20.85
C TYR A 22 18.05 11.09 -20.12
N LEU A 23 17.28 11.91 -20.85
CA LEU A 23 16.30 12.82 -20.26
C LEU A 23 15.18 12.00 -19.61
N ALA A 24 15.23 11.98 -18.27
CA ALA A 24 14.18 11.65 -17.33
C ALA A 24 12.97 10.89 -17.92
N ARG A 25 13.09 9.56 -17.98
CA ARG A 25 11.93 8.69 -18.19
C ARG A 25 10.92 8.99 -17.07
N ASP A 26 9.69 9.37 -17.42
CA ASP A 26 8.63 9.68 -16.45
C ASP A 26 8.49 8.56 -15.41
N PHE A 27 8.87 8.86 -14.16
CA PHE A 27 8.73 7.92 -13.05
C PHE A 27 7.34 8.05 -12.44
N ASN A 28 6.42 7.21 -12.90
CA ASN A 28 5.09 7.10 -12.32
C ASN A 28 5.09 6.06 -11.18
N LEU A 29 4.77 6.53 -9.97
CA LEU A 29 4.63 5.71 -8.76
C LEU A 29 3.17 5.74 -8.30
N THR A 30 2.56 4.56 -8.13
CA THR A 30 1.20 4.46 -7.57
C THR A 30 1.30 4.09 -6.09
N ILE A 31 0.83 4.98 -5.21
CA ILE A 31 0.80 4.74 -3.77
C ILE A 31 -0.64 4.44 -3.35
N LEU A 32 -0.85 3.24 -2.83
CA LEU A 32 -2.07 2.84 -2.15
C LEU A 32 -1.80 2.89 -0.65
N HIS A 33 -2.70 3.49 0.12
CA HIS A 33 -2.56 3.50 1.57
C HIS A 33 -3.91 3.26 2.26
N THR A 34 -3.84 2.69 3.46
CA THR A 34 -4.95 2.66 4.43
C THR A 34 -4.46 3.15 5.79
N ASN A 35 -5.36 3.61 6.64
CA ASN A 35 -5.09 4.07 7.99
C ASN A 35 -6.31 3.75 8.86
N ASP A 36 -6.13 3.69 10.18
CA ASP A 36 -7.22 3.65 11.17
C ASP A 36 -8.25 2.54 10.91
N ILE A 37 -7.76 1.34 10.59
CA ILE A 37 -8.64 0.18 10.34
C ILE A 37 -9.40 -0.21 11.61
N HIS A 38 -8.87 0.07 12.81
CA HIS A 38 -9.54 -0.13 14.10
C HIS A 38 -10.18 -1.51 14.24
N SER A 39 -9.47 -2.55 13.77
CA SER A 39 -9.95 -3.93 13.79
C SER A 39 -11.25 -4.20 13.03
N HIS A 40 -11.61 -3.38 12.03
CA HIS A 40 -12.67 -3.64 11.06
C HIS A 40 -12.20 -4.64 9.99
N PHE A 41 -11.97 -5.89 10.42
CA PHE A 41 -11.58 -6.99 9.52
C PHE A 41 -12.72 -7.39 8.58
N LEU A 42 -13.94 -7.38 9.09
CA LEU A 42 -15.17 -7.62 8.33
C LEU A 42 -15.72 -6.30 7.77
N GLN A 43 -16.65 -6.43 6.83
CA GLN A 43 -17.41 -5.29 6.33
C GLN A 43 -18.27 -4.66 7.43
N SER A 44 -18.43 -3.34 7.35
CA SER A 44 -19.21 -2.54 8.29
C SER A 44 -20.30 -1.75 7.56
N ASP A 45 -21.29 -1.28 8.30
CA ASP A 45 -22.26 -0.33 7.73
C ASP A 45 -21.65 1.08 7.58
N LYS A 46 -22.44 2.02 7.05
CA LYS A 46 -22.01 3.42 6.85
C LYS A 46 -21.51 4.11 8.14
N ARG A 47 -21.95 3.66 9.32
CA ARG A 47 -21.59 4.23 10.62
C ARG A 47 -20.47 3.45 11.31
N GLY A 48 -19.81 2.51 10.62
CA GLY A 48 -18.81 1.63 11.22
C GLY A 48 -19.40 0.52 12.08
N GLY A 49 -20.73 0.36 12.11
CA GLY A 49 -21.40 -0.68 12.87
C GLY A 49 -21.33 -2.05 12.22
N ASN A 50 -21.96 -3.03 12.85
CA ASN A 50 -22.06 -4.38 12.30
C ASN A 50 -22.89 -4.37 11.00
N CYS A 51 -22.36 -5.01 9.98
CA CYS A 51 -23.08 -5.28 8.75
C CYS A 51 -23.92 -6.54 8.91
N THR A 52 -25.23 -6.37 9.07
CA THR A 52 -26.19 -7.48 9.06
C THR A 52 -26.43 -7.99 7.63
N GLU A 53 -26.94 -9.21 7.50
CA GLU A 53 -27.30 -9.77 6.20
C GLU A 53 -28.30 -8.90 5.42
N GLU A 54 -29.25 -8.29 6.11
CA GLU A 54 -30.21 -7.37 5.50
C GLU A 54 -29.51 -6.16 4.85
N LYS A 55 -28.57 -5.54 5.58
CA LYS A 55 -27.75 -4.43 5.05
C LYS A 55 -26.87 -4.91 3.89
N ALA A 56 -26.31 -6.12 3.99
CA ALA A 56 -25.51 -6.70 2.92
C ALA A 56 -26.33 -6.91 1.64
N LYS A 57 -27.56 -7.44 1.75
CA LYS A 57 -28.50 -7.62 0.63
C LYS A 57 -28.86 -6.28 -0.02
N LYS A 58 -29.00 -5.22 0.78
CA LYS A 58 -29.24 -3.84 0.31
C LYS A 58 -27.98 -3.13 -0.20
N LYS A 59 -26.81 -3.81 -0.26
CA LYS A 59 -25.51 -3.23 -0.65
C LYS A 59 -25.08 -2.04 0.24
N GLN A 60 -25.48 -2.05 1.50
CA GLN A 60 -25.19 -1.00 2.48
C GLN A 60 -23.99 -1.33 3.39
N CYS A 61 -23.10 -2.21 2.93
CA CYS A 61 -21.91 -2.62 3.67
C CYS A 61 -20.64 -2.31 2.92
N TYR A 62 -19.66 -1.80 3.65
CA TYR A 62 -18.46 -1.14 3.15
C TYR A 62 -17.22 -1.70 3.83
N GLY A 63 -16.07 -1.49 3.20
CA GLY A 63 -14.78 -1.87 3.76
C GLY A 63 -14.62 -3.37 3.99
N GLY A 64 -13.93 -3.71 5.07
CA GLY A 64 -13.42 -5.04 5.36
C GLY A 64 -12.08 -5.30 4.66
N VAL A 65 -11.16 -5.93 5.38
CA VAL A 65 -9.79 -6.20 4.89
C VAL A 65 -9.81 -7.00 3.60
N SER A 66 -10.68 -8.02 3.50
CA SER A 66 -10.81 -8.82 2.28
C SER A 66 -11.12 -7.98 1.04
N ARG A 67 -12.00 -6.97 1.15
CA ARG A 67 -12.39 -6.11 0.02
C ARG A 67 -11.28 -5.14 -0.36
N ILE A 68 -10.62 -4.56 0.64
CA ILE A 68 -9.45 -3.69 0.44
C ILE A 68 -8.38 -4.44 -0.34
N ILE A 69 -8.05 -5.66 0.09
CA ILE A 69 -6.99 -6.45 -0.54
C ILE A 69 -7.37 -6.91 -1.95
N THR A 70 -8.63 -7.28 -2.19
CA THR A 70 -9.09 -7.54 -3.56
C THR A 70 -8.87 -6.32 -4.46
N LYS A 71 -9.23 -5.12 -3.99
CA LYS A 71 -9.04 -3.91 -4.78
C LYS A 71 -7.57 -3.55 -5.00
N VAL A 72 -6.73 -3.73 -3.97
CA VAL A 72 -5.27 -3.55 -4.08
C VAL A 72 -4.69 -4.51 -5.13
N ARG A 73 -5.12 -5.78 -5.15
CA ARG A 73 -4.67 -6.76 -6.15
C ARG A 73 -5.12 -6.38 -7.57
N GLU A 74 -6.33 -5.88 -7.74
CA GLU A 74 -6.79 -5.37 -9.03
C GLU A 74 -5.91 -4.22 -9.52
N ILE A 75 -5.63 -3.24 -8.66
CA ILE A 75 -4.82 -2.07 -9.04
C ILE A 75 -3.37 -2.47 -9.32
N LYS A 76 -2.78 -3.35 -8.48
CA LYS A 76 -1.42 -3.89 -8.70
C LYS A 76 -1.30 -4.62 -10.05
N LYS A 77 -2.39 -5.20 -10.59
CA LYS A 77 -2.41 -5.81 -11.93
C LYS A 77 -2.48 -4.78 -13.06
N GLN A 78 -3.07 -3.61 -12.81
CA GLN A 78 -3.30 -2.57 -13.82
C GLN A 78 -2.17 -1.53 -13.90
N LYS A 79 -1.45 -1.30 -12.80
CA LYS A 79 -0.44 -0.24 -12.67
C LYS A 79 0.94 -0.82 -12.34
N THR A 80 1.94 -0.43 -13.12
CA THR A 80 3.36 -0.69 -12.79
C THR A 80 3.79 0.19 -11.61
N ASN A 81 4.82 -0.23 -10.87
CA ASN A 81 5.36 0.51 -9.71
C ASN A 81 4.29 0.88 -8.66
N THR A 82 3.51 -0.11 -8.20
CA THR A 82 2.49 0.10 -7.16
C THR A 82 3.01 -0.32 -5.78
N LEU A 83 2.96 0.59 -4.81
CA LEU A 83 3.25 0.32 -3.41
C LEU A 83 1.97 0.38 -2.58
N PHE A 84 1.84 -0.53 -1.61
CA PHE A 84 0.70 -0.56 -0.69
C PHE A 84 1.18 -0.46 0.75
N PHE A 85 0.68 0.56 1.46
CA PHE A 85 1.04 0.88 2.83
C PHE A 85 -0.19 0.83 3.74
N ASN A 86 0.08 0.60 5.02
CA ASN A 86 -0.85 0.99 6.06
C ASN A 86 -0.14 1.93 7.04
N ALA A 87 -0.79 3.03 7.40
CA ALA A 87 -0.22 4.10 8.21
C ALA A 87 -0.47 3.96 9.72
N GLY A 88 -1.01 2.83 10.18
CA GLY A 88 -1.20 2.51 11.59
C GLY A 88 -2.66 2.31 12.01
N ASP A 89 -2.85 2.15 13.32
CA ASP A 89 -4.14 1.94 14.00
C ASP A 89 -4.97 0.78 13.41
N PHE A 90 -4.29 -0.34 13.20
CA PHE A 90 -4.94 -1.63 12.96
C PHE A 90 -5.57 -2.23 14.23
N TYR A 91 -5.02 -1.87 15.38
CA TYR A 91 -5.41 -2.40 16.69
C TYR A 91 -6.64 -1.67 17.22
N GLN A 92 -7.40 -2.36 18.08
CA GLN A 92 -8.50 -1.83 18.90
C GLN A 92 -9.64 -1.13 18.12
N GLY A 93 -10.88 -1.60 18.31
CA GLY A 93 -12.07 -0.93 17.76
C GLY A 93 -13.28 -1.85 17.58
N THR A 94 -13.06 -3.16 17.41
CA THR A 94 -14.12 -4.17 17.36
C THR A 94 -13.85 -5.33 18.32
N VAL A 95 -14.86 -6.18 18.55
CA VAL A 95 -14.76 -7.40 19.37
C VAL A 95 -13.65 -8.36 18.89
N TRP A 96 -13.30 -8.30 17.60
CA TRP A 96 -12.25 -9.13 17.02
C TRP A 96 -10.91 -8.93 17.73
N TYR A 97 -10.58 -7.69 18.08
CA TYR A 97 -9.36 -7.41 18.82
C TYR A 97 -9.46 -7.84 20.28
N THR A 98 -10.63 -7.66 20.91
CA THR A 98 -10.83 -8.08 22.29
C THR A 98 -10.59 -9.58 22.47
N VAL A 99 -11.07 -10.40 21.53
CA VAL A 99 -10.97 -11.86 21.58
C VAL A 99 -9.63 -12.38 21.05
N LEU A 100 -9.16 -11.86 19.90
CA LEU A 100 -8.00 -12.44 19.19
C LEU A 100 -6.71 -11.63 19.38
N LYS A 101 -6.80 -10.43 19.96
CA LYS A 101 -5.67 -9.53 20.23
C LYS A 101 -4.78 -9.37 18.98
N TYR A 102 -3.46 -9.40 19.16
CA TYR A 102 -2.48 -9.20 18.09
C TYR A 102 -2.50 -10.29 17.02
N ASN A 103 -3.03 -11.49 17.31
CA ASN A 103 -2.97 -12.62 16.38
C ASN A 103 -3.73 -12.36 15.08
N ILE A 104 -4.92 -11.75 15.17
CA ILE A 104 -5.71 -11.45 13.97
C ILE A 104 -5.08 -10.35 13.12
N VAL A 105 -4.48 -9.33 13.75
CA VAL A 105 -3.75 -8.25 13.06
C VAL A 105 -2.57 -8.84 12.28
N ALA A 106 -1.79 -9.71 12.91
CA ALA A 106 -0.65 -10.38 12.28
C ALA A 106 -1.09 -11.30 11.12
N LEU A 107 -2.22 -11.99 11.24
CA LEU A 107 -2.76 -12.81 10.16
C LEU A 107 -3.28 -11.97 8.98
N ALA A 108 -4.00 -10.88 9.27
CA ALA A 108 -4.54 -9.99 8.27
C ALA A 108 -3.43 -9.31 7.45
N ILE A 109 -2.40 -8.78 8.11
CA ILE A 109 -1.27 -8.13 7.41
C ILE A 109 -0.41 -9.18 6.70
N GLY A 110 -0.07 -10.27 7.39
CA GLY A 110 0.81 -11.31 6.86
C GLY A 110 0.26 -12.00 5.61
N LYS A 111 -1.05 -12.27 5.51
CA LYS A 111 -1.61 -12.95 4.34
C LYS A 111 -1.71 -12.07 3.08
N HIS A 112 -1.43 -10.77 3.17
CA HIS A 112 -1.90 -9.82 2.17
C HIS A 112 -0.82 -8.94 1.51
N ASP A 113 0.47 -9.25 1.68
CA ASP A 113 1.60 -8.51 1.06
C ASP A 113 1.46 -6.99 1.27
N VAL A 114 1.05 -6.60 2.48
CA VAL A 114 1.10 -5.20 2.92
C VAL A 114 2.55 -4.92 3.24
N ARG A 115 3.28 -4.50 2.21
CA ARG A 115 4.74 -4.61 2.15
C ARG A 115 5.45 -3.73 3.18
N ARG A 116 4.76 -2.71 3.72
CA ARG A 116 5.16 -1.95 4.92
C ARG A 116 3.91 -1.43 5.64
N CYS A 117 3.59 -2.01 6.79
CA CYS A 117 2.73 -1.36 7.77
C CYS A 117 3.62 -0.49 8.66
N VAL A 118 3.36 0.81 8.70
CA VAL A 118 3.88 1.68 9.76
C VAL A 118 2.99 1.41 10.96
N LEU A 119 3.45 0.56 11.88
CA LEU A 119 2.68 0.13 13.05
C LEU A 119 2.58 1.21 14.12
N TRP A 120 3.35 2.29 14.01
CA TRP A 120 3.49 3.29 15.05
C TRP A 120 2.33 4.27 15.00
N ALA A 121 1.20 3.87 15.55
CA ALA A 121 0.08 4.75 15.87
C ALA A 121 -0.35 4.55 17.32
N THR A 122 -1.12 5.48 17.86
CA THR A 122 -1.38 5.60 19.31
C THR A 122 -1.93 4.32 19.96
N THR A 123 -2.74 3.55 19.25
CA THR A 123 -3.29 2.28 19.76
C THR A 123 -2.25 1.16 19.83
N SER A 124 -1.17 1.22 19.05
CA SER A 124 -0.05 0.27 19.20
C SER A 124 0.74 0.53 20.49
N SER A 125 0.81 1.80 20.90
CA SER A 125 1.53 2.23 22.10
C SER A 125 0.80 1.82 23.39
N THR A 126 -0.52 1.70 23.36
CA THR A 126 -1.33 1.25 24.52
C THR A 126 -1.21 -0.24 24.82
N ILE A 127 -0.70 -1.05 23.88
CA ILE A 127 -0.54 -2.50 24.04
C ILE A 127 0.85 -2.85 24.60
N GLY A 128 1.79 -1.91 24.53
CA GLY A 128 3.18 -2.13 24.95
C GLY A 128 3.97 -3.07 24.01
N PRO A 129 5.27 -3.28 24.29
CA PRO A 129 6.13 -4.11 23.46
C PRO A 129 5.68 -5.58 23.39
N GLU A 130 4.98 -6.07 24.42
CA GLU A 130 4.53 -7.46 24.52
C GLU A 130 3.48 -7.85 23.47
N GLY A 131 2.57 -6.93 23.11
CA GLY A 131 1.59 -7.21 22.04
C GLY A 131 2.09 -6.88 20.64
N LEU A 132 3.16 -6.09 20.53
CA LEU A 132 3.79 -5.75 19.24
C LEU A 132 4.85 -6.77 18.84
N TYR A 133 5.61 -7.32 19.79
CA TYR A 133 6.70 -8.26 19.54
C TYR A 133 6.27 -9.50 18.74
N PRO A 134 5.16 -10.21 19.08
CA PRO A 134 4.71 -11.36 18.30
C PRO A 134 4.35 -11.02 16.85
N PHE A 135 3.90 -9.78 16.60
CA PHE A 135 3.64 -9.29 15.26
C PHE A 135 4.95 -9.11 14.48
N LEU A 136 5.94 -8.45 15.08
CA LEU A 136 7.23 -8.17 14.46
C LEU A 136 7.94 -9.47 14.09
N VAL A 137 8.07 -10.41 15.03
CA VAL A 137 8.72 -11.71 14.81
C VAL A 137 8.05 -12.50 13.68
N ARG A 138 6.73 -12.40 13.52
CA ARG A 138 6.00 -13.11 12.46
C ARG A 138 6.22 -12.50 11.07
N ASN A 139 6.43 -11.19 10.98
CA ASN A 139 6.55 -10.48 9.71
C ASN A 139 8.00 -10.19 9.30
N GLU A 140 8.96 -10.31 10.20
CA GLU A 140 10.40 -10.17 9.91
C GLU A 140 10.95 -11.33 9.04
N LYS A 141 10.32 -12.50 9.09
CA LYS A 141 10.74 -13.71 8.36
C LYS A 141 10.20 -13.83 6.92
N ARG A 142 9.74 -12.74 6.31
CA ARG A 142 9.17 -12.73 4.94
C ARG A 142 9.77 -11.63 4.08
#